data_AF-A0A354HDI0-F1
#
_entry.id   AF-A0A354HDI0-F1
#
_cell.length_a   1.000
_cell.length_b   1.000
_cell.length_c   1.000
_cell.angle_alpha   90.00
_cell.angle_beta   90.00
_cell.angle_gamma   90.00
#
_symmetry.space_group_name_H-M   'P 1'
#
loop_
_entity.id
_entity.type
_entity.pdbx_description
1 polymer ?
#
loop_
_entity_poly.entity_id
_entity_poly.type
_entity_poly.pdbx_seq_one_letter_code
_entity_poly.pdbx_strand_id
1 'polypeptide(L)'
;MSLLMIAVILLCCGSCSGIKLTKFVDVTEETAVPPKIVFLGDSIAAGFGLEGYTASDLYNCRSYANIIGEMYDKELPEDCTGVMVNKAVSGATSSELLESIKSGELDEALADSDAVVVSIGGNDLLSVLFGIIKDTGYNY
;
A
#
# COMPACT_ATOMS: atom_id res chain seq x y z
N MET A 1 -6.68 26.51 -18.48
CA MET A 1 -5.76 25.36 -18.34
C MET A 1 -4.41 25.80 -18.88
N SER A 2 -3.44 26.07 -18.01
CA SER A 2 -2.15 26.63 -18.43
C SER A 2 -1.35 25.60 -19.22
N LEU A 3 -0.51 26.07 -20.15
CA LEU A 3 0.38 25.22 -20.96
C LEU A 3 1.27 24.31 -20.08
N LEU A 4 1.56 24.75 -18.84
CA LEU A 4 2.32 24.00 -17.85
C LEU A 4 1.54 22.80 -17.29
N MET A 5 0.23 22.95 -17.09
CA MET A 5 -0.64 21.87 -16.59
C MET A 5 -0.76 20.73 -17.62
N ILE A 6 -0.74 21.08 -18.92
CA ILE A 6 -0.69 20.12 -20.03
C ILE A 6 0.67 19.41 -20.07
N ALA A 7 1.78 20.13 -19.84
CA ALA A 7 3.13 19.56 -19.82
C ALA A 7 3.34 18.57 -18.66
N VAL A 8 2.79 18.82 -17.48
CA VAL A 8 2.87 17.90 -16.33
C VAL A 8 2.08 16.61 -16.60
N ILE A 9 0.88 16.71 -17.17
CA ILE A 9 0.07 15.54 -17.55
C ILE A 9 0.78 14.70 -18.64
N LEU A 10 1.40 15.36 -19.63
CA LEU A 10 2.18 14.67 -20.68
C LEU A 10 3.47 14.03 -20.14
N LEU A 11 4.12 14.61 -19.13
CA LEU A 11 5.27 14.00 -18.46
C LEU A 11 4.89 12.74 -17.68
N CYS A 12 3.71 12.73 -17.05
CA CYS A 12 3.16 11.57 -16.35
C CYS A 12 2.71 10.46 -17.32
N CYS A 13 2.16 10.79 -18.49
CA CYS A 13 1.72 9.80 -19.48
C CYS A 13 2.83 9.28 -20.40
N GLY A 14 3.94 10.01 -20.58
CA GLY A 14 5.02 9.63 -21.50
C GLY A 14 6.11 8.72 -20.92
N SER A 15 6.11 8.49 -19.60
CA SER A 15 7.23 7.81 -18.90
C SER A 15 6.97 6.33 -18.58
N CYS A 16 5.82 5.77 -18.95
CA CYS A 16 5.50 4.36 -18.65
C CYS A 16 6.31 3.34 -19.49
N SER A 17 7.01 3.77 -20.54
CA SER A 17 7.74 2.85 -21.43
C SER A 17 9.14 2.44 -20.94
N GLY A 18 9.61 2.97 -19.80
CA GLY A 18 10.99 2.81 -19.32
C GLY A 18 11.14 2.13 -17.94
N ILE A 19 10.06 1.68 -17.30
CA ILE A 19 10.17 0.91 -16.07
C ILE A 19 10.77 -0.44 -16.47
N LYS A 20 12.09 -0.59 -16.26
CA LYS A 20 12.72 -1.92 -16.30
C LYS A 20 11.91 -2.78 -15.35
N LEU A 21 11.26 -3.80 -15.90
CA LEU A 21 10.54 -4.80 -15.12
C LEU A 21 11.46 -5.23 -13.98
N THR A 22 11.10 -4.88 -12.75
CA THR A 22 11.80 -5.35 -11.56
C THR A 22 11.81 -6.86 -11.69
N LYS A 23 12.99 -7.47 -11.61
CA LYS A 23 13.13 -8.91 -11.78
C LYS A 23 12.25 -9.57 -10.71
N PHE A 24 11.10 -10.11 -11.12
CA PHE A 24 10.25 -10.88 -10.22
C PHE A 24 11.12 -12.04 -9.73
N VAL A 25 11.34 -12.07 -8.42
CA VAL A 25 11.99 -13.20 -7.78
C VAL A 25 10.85 -14.09 -7.36
N ASP A 26 10.63 -15.17 -8.11
CA ASP A 26 9.72 -16.22 -7.69
C ASP A 26 10.35 -16.90 -6.48
N VAL A 27 9.73 -16.67 -5.32
CA VAL A 27 10.05 -17.36 -4.07
C VAL A 27 8.84 -18.21 -3.74
N THR A 28 9.03 -19.52 -3.65
CA THR A 28 8.00 -20.45 -3.17
C THR A 28 8.31 -20.77 -1.71
N GLU A 29 7.41 -20.35 -0.83
CA GLU A 29 7.46 -20.67 0.59
C GLU A 29 6.24 -21.53 0.93
N GLU A 30 6.47 -22.62 1.67
CA GLU A 30 5.40 -23.45 2.24
C GLU A 30 5.02 -22.87 3.60
N THR A 31 3.73 -22.60 3.82
CA THR A 31 3.20 -22.05 5.08
C THR A 31 2.09 -22.93 5.64
N ALA A 32 1.87 -22.86 6.95
CA ALA A 32 0.77 -23.53 7.59
C ALA A 32 -0.58 -22.91 7.17
N VAL A 33 -1.58 -23.76 7.00
CA VAL A 33 -2.93 -23.36 6.64
C VAL A 33 -3.82 -23.44 7.89
N PRO A 34 -4.62 -22.40 8.24
CA PRO A 34 -4.81 -21.14 7.50
C PRO A 34 -3.69 -20.11 7.71
N PRO A 35 -3.31 -19.34 6.68
CA PRO A 35 -2.24 -18.34 6.79
C PRO A 35 -2.73 -17.05 7.47
N LYS A 36 -1.81 -16.37 8.16
CA LYS A 36 -1.96 -14.98 8.62
C LYS A 36 -1.18 -14.02 7.71
N ILE A 37 -1.90 -13.15 7.00
CA ILE A 37 -1.34 -12.15 6.09
C ILE A 37 -1.57 -10.74 6.66
N VAL A 38 -0.48 -9.99 6.81
CA VAL A 38 -0.50 -8.60 7.30
C VAL A 38 -0.24 -7.64 6.15
N PHE A 39 -1.11 -6.65 5.98
CA PHE A 39 -0.95 -5.58 5.00
C PHE A 39 -0.51 -4.30 5.71
N LEU A 40 0.67 -3.82 5.34
CA LEU A 40 1.23 -2.55 5.78
C LEU A 40 1.32 -1.60 4.59
N GLY A 41 1.06 -0.32 4.80
CA GLY A 41 1.18 0.64 3.72
C GLY A 41 0.52 1.98 3.96
N ASP A 42 0.33 2.70 2.86
CA ASP A 42 -0.29 4.01 2.83
C ASP A 42 -1.76 3.97 2.39
N SER A 43 -2.22 5.08 1.82
CA SER A 43 -3.55 5.29 1.26
C SER A 43 -3.98 4.20 0.27
N ILE A 44 -3.05 3.59 -0.48
CA ILE A 44 -3.38 2.57 -1.48
C ILE A 44 -3.80 1.25 -0.82
N ALA A 45 -3.03 0.79 0.18
CA ALA A 45 -3.36 -0.40 0.96
C ALA A 45 -4.59 -0.19 1.85
N ALA A 46 -4.77 1.03 2.35
CA ALA A 46 -5.94 1.41 3.14
C ALA A 46 -7.24 1.46 2.31
N GLY A 47 -7.15 1.65 0.98
CA GLY A 47 -8.32 1.81 0.11
C GLY A 47 -8.87 3.23 0.06
N PHE A 48 -8.04 4.23 0.35
CA PHE A 48 -8.42 5.64 0.30
C PHE A 48 -9.02 6.00 -1.07
N GLY A 49 -10.18 6.67 -1.05
CA GLY A 49 -10.91 7.06 -2.25
C GLY A 49 -11.83 5.99 -2.83
N LEU A 50 -11.86 4.78 -2.25
CA LEU A 50 -12.85 3.76 -2.59
C LEU A 50 -14.14 3.95 -1.79
N GLU A 51 -15.25 3.49 -2.35
CA GLU A 51 -16.53 3.45 -1.66
C GLU A 51 -16.43 2.60 -0.38
N GLY A 52 -17.01 3.10 0.71
CA GLY A 52 -16.99 2.45 2.03
C GLY A 52 -15.72 2.66 2.85
N TYR A 53 -14.69 3.32 2.31
CA TYR A 53 -13.46 3.60 3.06
C TYR A 53 -13.70 4.60 4.19
N THR A 54 -13.18 4.29 5.37
CA THR A 54 -12.99 5.25 6.46
C THR A 54 -11.64 5.04 7.13
N ALA A 55 -11.05 6.08 7.71
CA ALA A 55 -9.77 5.94 8.42
C ALA A 55 -9.86 5.03 9.68
N SER A 56 -11.07 4.86 10.24
CA SER A 56 -11.34 3.99 11.39
C SER A 56 -11.68 2.54 11.01
N ASP A 57 -11.98 2.29 9.74
CA ASP A 57 -12.41 0.98 9.25
C ASP A 57 -11.91 0.74 7.83
N LEU A 58 -10.90 -0.12 7.74
CA LEU A 58 -10.21 -0.47 6.51
C LEU A 58 -10.88 -1.64 5.77
N TYR A 59 -11.89 -2.28 6.35
CA TYR A 59 -12.47 -3.54 5.84
C TYR A 59 -13.74 -3.32 5.01
N ASN A 60 -14.43 -2.20 5.22
CA ASN A 60 -15.68 -1.87 4.51
C ASN A 60 -15.50 -1.31 3.09
N CYS A 61 -14.27 -1.26 2.59
CA CYS A 61 -13.97 -0.84 1.23
C CYS A 61 -13.37 -1.97 0.41
N ARG A 62 -13.42 -1.87 -0.92
CA ARG A 62 -12.90 -2.90 -1.82
C ARG A 62 -11.41 -2.69 -2.14
N SER A 63 -10.58 -2.50 -1.13
CA SER A 63 -9.12 -2.34 -1.25
C SER A 63 -8.45 -3.61 -1.77
N TYR A 64 -7.23 -3.50 -2.31
CA TYR A 64 -6.51 -4.70 -2.78
C TYR A 64 -6.24 -5.69 -1.64
N ALA A 65 -6.02 -5.20 -0.41
CA ALA A 65 -5.84 -6.04 0.77
C ALA A 65 -7.09 -6.86 1.06
N ASN A 66 -8.27 -6.24 1.01
CA ASN A 66 -9.55 -6.92 1.24
C ASN A 66 -9.89 -7.89 0.11
N ILE A 67 -9.61 -7.52 -1.15
CA ILE A 67 -9.77 -8.43 -2.30
C ILE A 67 -8.92 -9.68 -2.12
N ILE A 68 -7.64 -9.53 -1.72
CA ILE A 68 -6.77 -10.69 -1.51
C ILE A 68 -7.27 -11.54 -0.34
N GLY A 69 -7.68 -10.92 0.78
CA GLY A 69 -8.28 -11.64 1.90
C GLY A 69 -9.50 -12.48 1.48
N GLU A 70 -10.46 -11.85 0.77
CA GLU A 70 -11.63 -12.55 0.23
C GLU A 70 -11.28 -13.65 -0.77
N MET A 71 -10.19 -13.50 -1.54
CA MET A 71 -9.74 -14.53 -2.46
C MET A 71 -9.19 -15.73 -1.70
N TYR A 72 -8.35 -15.52 -0.68
CA TYR A 72 -7.84 -16.61 0.16
C TYR A 72 -8.99 -17.36 0.85
N ASP A 73 -9.95 -16.66 1.45
CA ASP A 73 -11.10 -17.30 2.10
C ASP A 73 -11.93 -18.16 1.14
N LYS A 74 -11.96 -17.84 -0.16
CA LYS A 74 -12.66 -18.64 -1.19
C LYS A 74 -11.88 -19.87 -1.64
N GLU A 75 -10.54 -19.82 -1.56
CA GLU A 75 -9.67 -20.94 -1.95
C GLU A 75 -9.47 -21.94 -0.79
N LEU A 76 -9.74 -21.53 0.45
CA LEU A 76 -9.64 -22.38 1.63
C LEU A 76 -10.87 -23.28 1.82
N PRO A 77 -10.72 -24.48 2.41
CA PRO A 77 -11.85 -25.33 2.83
C PRO A 77 -12.80 -24.59 3.78
N GLU A 78 -14.09 -24.93 3.79
CA GLU A 78 -15.12 -24.24 4.61
C GLU A 78 -14.82 -24.22 6.12
N ASP A 79 -14.06 -25.18 6.63
CA ASP A 79 -13.63 -25.30 8.03
C ASP A 79 -12.29 -24.61 8.32
N CYS A 80 -11.74 -23.88 7.35
CA CYS A 80 -10.47 -23.20 7.42
C CYS A 80 -10.61 -21.74 6.99
N THR A 81 -10.27 -20.80 7.88
CA THR A 81 -10.40 -19.37 7.60
C THR A 81 -9.06 -18.67 7.73
N GLY A 82 -8.63 -17.98 6.68
CA GLY A 82 -7.43 -17.16 6.67
C GLY A 82 -7.56 -16.01 7.65
N VAL A 83 -6.43 -15.49 8.13
CA VAL A 83 -6.41 -14.25 8.92
C VAL A 83 -5.80 -13.16 8.06
N MET A 84 -6.59 -12.15 7.72
CA MET A 84 -6.10 -10.95 7.05
C MET A 84 -6.16 -9.77 8.01
N VAL A 85 -5.02 -9.09 8.20
CA VAL A 85 -4.91 -7.91 9.05
C VAL A 85 -4.43 -6.73 8.21
N ASN A 86 -5.25 -5.70 8.07
CA ASN A 86 -4.86 -4.45 7.43
C ASN A 86 -4.49 -3.39 8.49
N LYS A 87 -3.24 -2.90 8.43
CA LYS A 87 -2.69 -1.84 9.30
C LYS A 87 -2.17 -0.65 8.48
N ALA A 88 -2.67 -0.49 7.25
CA ALA A 88 -2.29 0.65 6.42
C ALA A 88 -2.79 1.98 6.99
N VAL A 89 -1.98 3.02 6.87
CA VAL A 89 -2.27 4.37 7.38
C VAL A 89 -2.22 5.36 6.23
N SER A 90 -3.36 5.95 5.91
CA SER A 90 -3.44 6.90 4.78
C SER A 90 -2.55 8.12 5.02
N GLY A 91 -1.78 8.48 4.00
CA GLY A 91 -0.78 9.55 4.06
C GLY A 91 0.59 9.13 4.62
N ALA A 92 0.74 7.91 5.13
CA ALA A 92 2.01 7.46 5.71
C ALA A 92 3.16 7.44 4.69
N THR A 93 4.33 7.84 5.15
CA THR A 93 5.62 7.72 4.47
C THR A 93 6.35 6.45 4.91
N SER A 94 7.40 6.08 4.17
CA SER A 94 8.25 4.95 4.56
C SER A 94 8.96 5.16 5.90
N SER A 95 9.28 6.41 6.24
CA SER A 95 9.89 6.76 7.53
C SER A 95 8.93 6.54 8.69
N GLU A 96 7.67 6.96 8.55
CA GLU A 96 6.63 6.79 9.57
C GLU A 96 6.29 5.30 9.76
N LEU A 97 6.18 4.53 8.67
CA LEU A 97 5.99 3.08 8.77
C LEU A 97 7.15 2.41 9.54
N LEU A 98 8.39 2.80 9.25
CA LEU A 98 9.55 2.28 9.97
C LEU A 98 9.52 2.65 11.46
N GLU A 99 9.03 3.83 11.81
CA GLU A 99 8.86 4.25 13.20
C GLU A 99 7.77 3.43 13.92
N SER A 100 6.62 3.19 13.29
CA SER A 100 5.58 2.31 13.83
C SER A 100 6.08 0.87 14.07
N ILE A 101 6.92 0.34 13.17
CA ILE A 101 7.57 -0.96 13.38
C ILE A 101 8.53 -0.89 14.58
N LYS A 102 9.40 0.12 14.65
CA LYS A 102 10.43 0.23 15.70
C LYS A 102 9.86 0.53 17.09
N SER A 103 8.73 1.21 17.15
CA SER A 103 8.05 1.55 18.40
C SER A 103 7.30 0.36 19.03
N GLY A 104 7.13 -0.72 18.28
CA GLY A 104 6.37 -1.90 18.71
C GLY A 104 4.85 -1.78 18.50
N GLU A 105 4.37 -0.70 17.89
CA GLU A 105 2.94 -0.48 17.60
C GLU A 105 2.34 -1.65 16.77
N LEU A 106 3.16 -2.24 15.90
CA LEU A 106 2.74 -3.30 14.97
C LEU A 106 3.06 -4.72 15.46
N ASP A 107 3.67 -4.87 16.64
CA ASP A 107 4.18 -6.17 17.12
C ASP A 107 3.09 -7.23 17.21
N GLU A 108 1.91 -6.90 17.72
CA GLU A 108 0.78 -7.85 17.80
C GLU A 108 0.28 -8.29 16.42
N ALA A 109 0.23 -7.35 15.47
CA ALA A 109 -0.19 -7.66 14.11
C ALA A 109 0.84 -8.57 13.43
N LEU A 110 2.13 -8.28 13.61
CA LEU A 110 3.25 -8.99 12.99
C LEU A 110 3.60 -10.32 13.68
N ALA A 111 3.24 -10.48 14.95
CA ALA A 111 3.45 -11.73 15.67
C ALA A 111 2.79 -12.89 14.90
N ASP A 112 3.58 -13.93 14.62
CA ASP A 112 3.12 -15.15 13.93
C ASP A 112 2.52 -14.89 12.54
N SER A 113 2.85 -13.76 11.87
CA SER A 113 2.44 -13.55 10.48
C SER A 113 3.22 -14.44 9.53
N ASP A 114 2.54 -15.14 8.62
CA ASP A 114 3.15 -15.95 7.58
C ASP A 114 3.64 -15.11 6.40
N ALA A 115 2.93 -14.02 6.12
CA ALA A 115 3.29 -13.08 5.07
C ALA A 115 3.02 -11.64 5.49
N VAL A 116 3.93 -10.73 5.11
CA VAL A 116 3.77 -9.29 5.27
C VAL A 116 3.85 -8.64 3.89
N VAL A 117 2.78 -7.97 3.48
CA VAL A 117 2.69 -7.24 2.22
C VAL A 117 2.87 -5.76 2.51
N VAL A 118 3.87 -5.14 1.90
CA VAL A 118 4.20 -3.72 2.11
C VAL A 118 3.97 -2.92 0.83
N SER A 119 3.11 -1.90 0.90
CA SER A 119 2.91 -0.91 -0.18
C SER A 119 3.06 0.51 0.37
N ILE A 120 4.24 1.10 0.18
CA ILE A 120 4.64 2.39 0.77
C ILE A 120 5.58 3.13 -0.18
N GLY A 121 5.74 4.45 0.01
CA GLY A 121 6.70 5.26 -0.77
C GLY A 121 6.06 6.31 -1.67
N GLY A 122 4.74 6.23 -1.90
CA GLY A 122 4.03 7.22 -2.72
C GLY A 122 4.13 8.63 -2.10
N ASN A 123 3.91 8.74 -0.79
CA ASN A 123 3.99 10.00 -0.06
C ASN A 123 5.43 10.53 0.06
N ASP A 124 6.44 9.64 0.13
CA ASP A 124 7.85 10.01 0.11
C ASP A 124 8.20 10.71 -1.21
N LEU A 125 7.78 10.14 -2.34
CA LEU A 125 8.00 10.72 -3.66
C LEU A 125 7.24 12.05 -3.85
N LEU A 126 5.97 12.10 -3.43
CA LEU A 126 5.16 13.32 -3.51
C LEU A 126 5.78 14.46 -2.69
N SER A 127 6.32 14.15 -1.51
CA SER A 127 6.99 15.15 -0.66
C SER A 127 8.19 15.77 -1.35
N VAL A 128 9.02 14.96 -2.02
CA VAL A 128 10.16 15.45 -2.82
C VAL A 128 9.68 16.32 -3.99
N LEU A 129 8.66 15.87 -4.72
CA LEU A 129 8.11 16.62 -5.86
C LEU A 129 7.57 17.99 -5.44
N PHE A 130 6.78 18.05 -4.37
CA PHE A 130 6.25 19.32 -3.87
C PHE A 130 7.35 20.23 -3.33
N GLY A 131 8.40 19.67 -2.74
CA GLY A 131 9.62 20.40 -2.37
C GLY A 131 10.26 21.10 -3.57
N ILE A 132 10.49 20.36 -4.66
CA ILE A 132 11.05 20.90 -5.90
C ILE A 132 10.16 22.01 -6.49
N ILE A 133 8.84 21.78 -6.57
CA ILE A 133 7.91 22.77 -7.14
C ILE A 133 7.95 24.07 -6.33
N LYS A 134 7.94 23.96 -4.99
CA LYS A 134 8.03 25.11 -4.09
C LYS A 134 9.34 25.87 -4.28
N ASP A 135 10.46 25.18 -4.40
CA ASP A 135 11.78 25.78 -4.61
C ASP A 135 11.89 26.49 -5.97
N THR A 136 11.14 26.05 -6.98
CA THR A 136 11.06 26.74 -8.28
C THR A 136 10.16 27.99 -8.30
N GLY A 137 9.55 28.35 -7.16
CA GLY A 137 8.72 29.55 -7.02
C GLY A 137 7.31 29.44 -7.61
N TYR A 138 6.87 28.22 -7.96
CA TYR A 138 5.50 27.97 -8.40
C TYR A 138 4.60 27.78 -7.17
N ASN A 139 3.72 28.75 -6.91
CA ASN A 139 2.73 28.66 -5.85
C ASN A 139 1.43 28.07 -6.43
N TYR A 140 0.86 27.06 -5.76
CA TYR A 140 -0.47 26.50 -6.02
C TYR A 140 -1.43 26.90 -4.89
#